data_AF-V6MJT4-F1
#
_entry.id   AF-V6MJT4-F1
#
_cell.length_a   1.000
_cell.length_b   1.000
_cell.length_c   1.000
_cell.angle_alpha   90.00
_cell.angle_beta   90.00
_cell.angle_gamma   90.00
#
_symmetry.space_group_name_H-M   'P 1'
#
loop_
_entity.id
_entity.type
_entity.pdbx_description
1 polymer ?
#
loop_
_entity_poly.entity_id
_entity_poly.type
_entity_poly.pdbx_seq_one_letter_code
_entity_poly.pdbx_strand_id
1 'polypeptide(L)'
;MQNIVRTIDTTEAFRLKMQQLEAELQKREKELARLEDTGLLTSASGSFQNFLGTIAYTVGVLVVATCILAAMNIKEDAGAYIIMAIFFGGICFYGGYRWKNGAREKHREAEEKRRSVEQRKVQVQKEIEDLRAEIKQQQDFINRHMLNQQELLNQEIMAIQNASQTTKSSIDSETKECPQCAEFIKVKARICRYCNFMFD
;
A
#
# COMPACT_ATOMS: atom_id res chain seq x y z
N MET A 1 28.70 25.25 -16.35
CA MET A 1 28.27 23.88 -16.72
C MET A 1 28.43 22.83 -15.61
N GLN A 2 29.27 23.02 -14.57
CA GLN A 2 29.43 22.01 -13.50
C GLN A 2 28.21 21.84 -12.55
N ASN A 3 27.33 22.84 -12.42
CA ASN A 3 26.17 22.74 -11.52
C ASN A 3 25.03 21.84 -12.06
N ILE A 4 24.96 21.61 -13.38
CA ILE A 4 23.90 20.78 -14.00
C ILE A 4 24.16 19.28 -13.78
N VAL A 5 25.42 18.88 -13.61
CA VAL A 5 25.79 17.47 -13.39
C VAL A 5 25.41 17.00 -11.98
N ARG A 6 25.44 17.88 -10.96
CA ARG A 6 25.07 17.52 -9.57
C ARG A 6 23.57 17.33 -9.36
N THR A 7 22.71 17.95 -10.16
CA THR A 7 21.24 17.82 -10.04
C THR A 7 20.69 16.52 -10.63
N ILE A 8 21.44 15.87 -11.52
CA ILE A 8 21.05 14.59 -12.13
C ILE A 8 21.18 13.46 -11.09
N ASP A 9 22.28 13.44 -10.33
CA ASP A 9 22.51 12.44 -9.27
C ASP A 9 21.43 12.45 -8.17
N THR A 10 20.94 13.64 -7.78
CA THR A 10 19.91 13.74 -6.74
C THR A 10 18.57 13.18 -7.21
N THR A 11 18.23 13.36 -8.48
CA THR A 11 16.94 12.90 -9.03
C THR A 11 16.86 11.37 -9.08
N GLU A 12 17.96 10.70 -9.41
CA GLU A 12 18.03 9.24 -9.40
C GLU A 12 17.94 8.67 -7.99
N ALA A 13 18.63 9.28 -7.01
CA ALA A 13 18.52 8.90 -5.62
C ALA A 13 17.08 8.98 -5.09
N PHE A 14 16.33 10.03 -5.47
CA PHE A 14 14.91 10.16 -5.13
C PHE A 14 14.05 9.09 -5.80
N ARG A 15 14.26 8.81 -7.10
CA ARG A 15 13.53 7.75 -7.81
C ARG A 15 13.74 6.39 -7.16
N LEU A 16 14.97 6.09 -6.74
CA LEU A 16 15.30 4.81 -6.10
C LEU A 16 14.64 4.69 -4.72
N LYS A 17 14.60 5.78 -3.94
CA LYS A 17 13.88 5.83 -2.66
C LYS A 17 12.36 5.64 -2.84
N MET A 18 11.78 6.29 -3.85
CA MET A 18 10.36 6.13 -4.20
C MET A 18 10.03 4.69 -4.59
N GLN A 19 10.84 4.07 -5.45
CA GLN A 19 10.67 2.66 -5.83
C GLN A 19 10.78 1.72 -4.61
N GLN A 20 11.69 2.01 -3.69
CA GLN A 20 11.84 1.25 -2.45
C GLN A 20 10.58 1.34 -1.57
N LEU A 21 10.03 2.55 -1.40
CA LEU A 21 8.78 2.78 -0.64
C LEU A 21 7.58 2.08 -1.29
N GLU A 22 7.45 2.14 -2.62
CA GLU A 22 6.40 1.45 -3.37
C GLU A 22 6.49 -0.08 -3.22
N ALA A 23 7.71 -0.64 -3.29
CA ALA A 23 7.93 -2.07 -3.09
C ALA A 23 7.59 -2.51 -1.66
N GLU A 24 7.93 -1.70 -0.66
CA GLU A 24 7.58 -1.97 0.74
C GLU A 24 6.06 -1.91 0.96
N LEU A 25 5.38 -0.93 0.37
CA LEU A 25 3.93 -0.82 0.39
C LEU A 25 3.26 -2.06 -0.23
N GLN A 26 3.70 -2.50 -1.42
CA GLN A 26 3.16 -3.72 -2.05
C GLN A 26 3.38 -4.97 -1.19
N LYS A 27 4.53 -5.06 -0.49
CA LYS A 27 4.81 -6.16 0.42
C LYS A 27 3.83 -6.17 1.59
N ARG A 28 3.54 -5.01 2.19
CA ARG A 28 2.57 -4.87 3.29
C ARG A 28 1.14 -5.15 2.87
N GLU A 29 0.73 -4.73 1.67
CA GLU A 29 -0.59 -5.05 1.12
C GLU A 29 -0.77 -6.57 0.90
N LYS A 30 0.27 -7.27 0.44
CA LYS A 30 0.25 -8.74 0.34
C LYS A 30 0.18 -9.42 1.70
N GLU A 31 0.87 -8.88 2.72
CA GLU A 31 0.76 -9.38 4.10
C GLU A 31 -0.67 -9.21 4.63
N LEU A 32 -1.31 -8.06 4.36
CA LEU A 32 -2.68 -7.79 4.74
C LEU A 32 -3.66 -8.79 4.10
N ALA A 33 -3.53 -9.03 2.79
CA ALA A 33 -4.36 -9.99 2.06
C ALA A 33 -4.22 -11.41 2.63
N ARG A 34 -3.00 -11.86 2.95
CA ARG A 34 -2.76 -13.17 3.58
C ARG A 34 -3.41 -13.31 4.95
N LEU A 35 -3.39 -12.24 5.76
CA LEU A 35 -4.04 -12.24 7.08
C LEU A 35 -5.57 -12.29 6.95
N GLU A 36 -6.13 -11.63 5.94
CA GLU A 36 -7.55 -11.65 5.66
C GLU A 36 -8.04 -13.05 5.23
N ASP A 37 -7.30 -13.71 4.34
CA ASP A 37 -7.57 -15.10 3.94
C ASP A 37 -7.50 -16.06 5.14
N THR A 38 -6.51 -15.87 6.02
CA THR A 38 -6.36 -16.69 7.23
C THR A 38 -7.52 -16.47 8.21
N GLY A 39 -7.98 -15.22 8.35
CA GLY A 39 -9.12 -14.88 9.19
C GLY A 39 -10.42 -15.55 8.72
N LEU A 40 -10.64 -15.61 7.41
CA LEU A 40 -11.84 -16.23 6.82
C LEU A 40 -11.88 -17.74 7.10
N LEU A 41 -10.75 -18.45 6.94
CA LEU A 41 -10.68 -19.89 7.18
C LEU A 41 -10.91 -20.27 8.66
N THR A 42 -10.39 -19.46 9.57
CA THR A 42 -10.55 -19.73 11.02
C THR A 42 -11.99 -19.54 11.51
N SER A 43 -12.79 -18.70 10.84
CA SER A 43 -14.20 -18.48 11.21
C SER A 43 -15.11 -19.67 10.91
N ALA A 44 -14.80 -20.43 9.86
CA ALA A 44 -15.62 -21.56 9.42
C ALA A 44 -15.41 -22.83 10.26
N SER A 45 -14.23 -23.01 10.87
CA SER A 45 -13.88 -24.25 11.58
C SER A 45 -14.47 -24.33 12.99
N GLY A 46 -14.59 -23.20 13.70
CA GLY A 46 -15.13 -23.15 15.06
C GLY A 46 -16.65 -23.39 15.12
N SER A 47 -17.40 -22.87 14.15
CA SER A 47 -18.85 -23.07 14.05
C SER A 47 -19.21 -24.53 13.77
N PHE A 48 -18.42 -25.19 12.92
CA PHE A 48 -18.63 -26.60 12.56
C PHE A 48 -18.42 -27.56 13.75
N GLN A 49 -17.41 -27.32 14.60
CA GLN A 49 -17.20 -28.15 15.79
C GLN A 49 -18.33 -28.03 16.83
N ASN A 50 -18.84 -26.82 17.04
CA ASN A 50 -19.99 -26.60 17.92
C ASN A 50 -21.26 -27.27 17.37
N PHE A 51 -21.44 -27.25 16.04
CA PHE A 51 -22.54 -27.94 15.38
C PHE A 51 -22.48 -29.45 15.58
N LEU A 52 -21.32 -30.08 15.34
CA LEU A 52 -21.13 -31.52 15.57
C LEU A 52 -21.33 -31.91 17.04
N GLY A 53 -20.83 -31.11 17.98
CA GLY A 53 -21.04 -31.35 19.41
C GLY A 53 -22.53 -31.28 19.80
N THR A 54 -23.29 -30.36 19.20
CA THR A 54 -24.73 -30.24 19.43
C THR A 54 -25.49 -31.44 18.87
N ILE A 55 -25.14 -31.91 17.66
CA ILE A 55 -25.74 -33.12 17.07
C ILE A 55 -25.44 -34.35 17.92
N ALA A 56 -24.20 -34.54 18.37
CA ALA A 56 -23.85 -35.68 19.21
C ALA A 56 -24.64 -35.68 20.53
N TYR A 57 -24.83 -34.51 21.13
CA TYR A 57 -25.64 -34.36 22.33
C TYR A 57 -27.12 -34.66 22.08
N THR A 58 -27.72 -34.13 21.01
CA THR A 58 -29.14 -34.39 20.70
C THR A 58 -29.41 -35.85 20.39
N VAL A 59 -28.53 -36.51 19.63
CA VAL A 59 -28.61 -37.96 19.37
C VAL A 59 -28.50 -38.75 20.67
N GLY A 60 -27.57 -38.39 21.56
CA GLY A 60 -27.42 -39.04 22.87
C GLY A 60 -28.70 -38.93 23.73
N VAL A 61 -29.32 -37.75 23.79
CA VAL A 61 -30.58 -37.54 24.51
C VAL A 61 -31.73 -38.37 23.91
N LEU A 62 -31.81 -38.42 22.59
CA LEU A 62 -32.83 -39.23 21.90
C LEU A 62 -32.68 -40.72 22.19
N VAL A 63 -31.46 -41.25 22.19
CA VAL A 63 -31.20 -42.66 22.52
C VAL A 63 -31.62 -42.98 23.96
N VAL A 64 -31.31 -42.10 24.92
CA VAL A 64 -31.75 -42.28 26.31
C VAL A 64 -33.28 -42.27 26.41
N ALA A 65 -33.94 -41.32 25.73
CA ALA A 65 -35.39 -41.22 25.73
C ALA A 65 -36.07 -42.46 25.12
N THR A 66 -35.55 -42.99 24.01
CA THR A 66 -36.10 -44.21 23.38
C THR A 66 -35.89 -45.44 24.25
N CYS A 67 -34.75 -45.57 24.95
CA CYS A 67 -34.54 -46.64 25.93
C CYS A 67 -35.53 -46.57 27.09
N ILE A 68 -35.83 -45.37 27.61
CA ILE A 68 -36.82 -45.20 28.69
C ILE A 68 -38.22 -45.59 28.20
N LEU A 69 -38.62 -45.14 27.00
CA LEU A 69 -39.91 -45.50 26.42
C LEU A 69 -40.04 -47.01 26.16
N ALA A 70 -38.96 -47.68 25.72
CA ALA A 70 -38.93 -49.13 25.54
C ALA A 70 -39.08 -49.87 26.89
N ALA A 71 -38.41 -49.39 27.94
CA ALA A 71 -38.52 -49.97 29.28
C ALA A 71 -39.95 -49.90 29.85
N MET A 72 -40.73 -48.88 29.49
CA MET A 72 -42.13 -48.76 29.92
C MET A 72 -43.07 -49.77 29.23
N ASN A 73 -42.71 -50.24 28.03
CA ASN A 73 -43.56 -51.14 27.24
C ASN A 73 -43.28 -52.63 27.48
N ILE A 74 -42.08 -53.00 27.93
CA ILE A 74 -41.67 -54.39 28.12
C ILE A 74 -41.58 -54.69 29.62
N LYS A 75 -42.61 -55.33 30.19
CA LYS A 75 -42.70 -55.60 31.63
C LYS A 75 -41.71 -56.63 32.16
N GLU A 76 -41.28 -57.59 31.31
CA GLU A 76 -40.46 -58.72 31.77
C GLU A 76 -38.96 -58.38 31.86
N ASP A 77 -38.46 -57.38 31.12
CA ASP A 77 -37.03 -57.03 31.04
C ASP A 77 -36.71 -55.55 31.35
N ALA A 78 -37.65 -54.80 31.94
CA ALA A 78 -37.51 -53.36 32.19
C ALA A 78 -36.20 -52.98 32.93
N GLY A 79 -35.72 -53.84 33.84
CA GLY A 79 -34.49 -53.62 34.59
C GLY A 79 -33.23 -53.52 33.71
N ALA A 80 -33.11 -54.36 32.68
CA ALA A 80 -31.96 -54.35 31.78
C ALA A 80 -31.90 -53.06 30.95
N TYR A 81 -33.05 -52.60 30.45
CA TYR A 81 -33.14 -51.35 29.68
C TYR A 81 -32.80 -50.10 30.52
N ILE A 82 -33.19 -50.07 31.79
CA ILE A 82 -32.85 -48.97 32.70
C ILE A 82 -31.34 -48.92 32.96
N ILE A 83 -30.70 -50.06 33.22
CA ILE A 83 -29.24 -50.12 33.44
C ILE A 83 -28.49 -49.68 32.19
N MET A 84 -28.92 -50.13 31.00
CA MET A 84 -28.34 -49.70 29.72
C MET A 84 -28.53 -48.19 29.51
N ALA A 85 -29.72 -47.65 29.79
CA ALA A 85 -29.99 -46.21 29.66
C ALA A 85 -29.08 -45.37 30.58
N ILE A 86 -28.87 -45.80 31.82
CA ILE A 86 -27.98 -45.12 32.77
C ILE A 86 -26.52 -45.21 32.33
N PHE A 87 -26.08 -46.38 31.88
CA PHE A 87 -24.68 -46.60 31.45
C PHE A 87 -24.35 -45.81 30.19
N PHE A 88 -25.15 -45.95 29.13
CA PHE A 88 -24.95 -45.21 27.88
C PHE A 88 -25.21 -43.71 28.06
N GLY A 89 -26.23 -43.33 28.82
CA GLY A 89 -26.50 -41.94 29.17
C GLY A 89 -25.31 -41.31 29.93
N GLY A 90 -24.74 -42.04 30.89
CA GLY A 90 -23.56 -41.60 31.63
C GLY A 90 -22.32 -41.42 30.76
N ILE A 91 -22.05 -42.37 29.84
CA ILE A 91 -20.93 -42.28 28.89
C ILE A 91 -21.12 -41.09 27.94
N CYS A 92 -22.31 -40.95 27.34
CA CYS A 92 -22.61 -39.83 26.45
C CYS A 92 -22.53 -38.49 27.18
N PHE A 93 -23.02 -38.41 28.42
CA PHE A 93 -22.98 -37.19 29.22
C PHE A 93 -21.55 -36.81 29.61
N TYR A 94 -20.75 -37.77 30.11
CA TYR A 94 -19.36 -37.54 30.47
C TYR A 94 -18.49 -37.19 29.26
N GLY A 95 -18.66 -37.93 28.15
CA GLY A 95 -17.99 -37.66 26.88
C GLY A 95 -18.34 -36.28 26.33
N GLY A 96 -19.64 -35.93 26.32
CA GLY A 96 -20.13 -34.62 25.91
C GLY A 96 -19.61 -33.49 26.79
N TYR A 97 -19.57 -33.69 28.11
CA TYR A 97 -19.05 -32.70 29.06
C TYR A 97 -17.55 -32.43 28.85
N ARG A 98 -16.75 -33.50 28.75
CA ARG A 98 -15.31 -33.38 28.49
C ARG A 98 -15.04 -32.71 27.13
N TRP A 99 -15.79 -33.08 26.11
CA TRP A 99 -15.61 -32.52 24.77
C TRP A 99 -16.01 -31.04 24.69
N LYS A 100 -17.10 -30.65 25.38
CA LYS A 100 -17.55 -29.26 25.49
C LYS A 100 -16.51 -28.37 26.18
N ASN A 101 -15.88 -28.87 27.25
CA ASN A 101 -14.82 -28.12 27.93
C ASN A 101 -13.58 -27.95 27.03
N GLY A 102 -13.15 -29.00 26.33
CA GLY A 102 -12.05 -28.90 25.36
C GLY A 102 -12.36 -28.00 24.16
N ALA A 103 -13.62 -27.99 23.68
CA ALA A 103 -14.06 -27.12 22.59
C ALA A 103 -14.04 -25.64 23.01
N ARG A 104 -14.45 -25.33 24.26
CA ARG A 104 -14.39 -23.96 24.80
C ARG A 104 -12.98 -23.42 24.89
N GLU A 105 -12.03 -24.24 25.33
CA GLU A 105 -10.63 -23.82 25.42
C GLU A 105 -10.03 -23.54 24.04
N LYS A 106 -10.27 -24.44 23.07
CA LYS A 106 -9.88 -24.21 21.68
C LYS A 106 -10.55 -22.99 21.06
N HIS A 107 -11.81 -22.72 21.41
CA HIS A 107 -12.50 -21.52 20.97
C HIS A 107 -11.86 -20.26 21.55
N ARG A 108 -11.49 -20.27 22.83
CA ARG A 108 -10.78 -19.15 23.47
C ARG A 108 -9.43 -18.91 22.82
N GLU A 109 -8.65 -19.96 22.57
CA GLU A 109 -7.37 -19.84 21.85
C GLU A 109 -7.56 -19.30 20.42
N ALA A 110 -8.61 -19.75 19.71
CA ALA A 110 -8.92 -19.25 18.38
C ALA A 110 -9.35 -17.77 18.41
N GLU A 111 -10.14 -17.36 19.41
CA GLU A 111 -10.52 -15.95 19.62
C GLU A 111 -9.32 -15.07 19.97
N GLU A 112 -8.42 -15.52 20.85
CA GLU A 112 -7.19 -14.81 21.20
C GLU A 112 -6.30 -14.64 19.97
N LYS A 113 -6.11 -15.71 19.18
CA LYS A 113 -5.40 -15.63 17.90
C LYS A 113 -6.08 -14.67 16.93
N ARG A 114 -7.41 -14.71 16.83
CA ARG A 114 -8.18 -13.78 15.98
C ARG A 114 -7.96 -12.33 16.40
N ARG A 115 -8.04 -12.02 17.70
CA ARG A 115 -7.77 -10.67 18.22
C ARG A 115 -6.35 -10.23 17.93
N SER A 116 -5.36 -11.11 18.07
CA SER A 116 -3.96 -10.79 17.73
C SER A 116 -3.76 -10.51 16.24
N VAL A 117 -4.45 -11.26 15.37
CA VAL A 117 -4.43 -11.06 13.92
C VAL A 117 -5.14 -9.76 13.54
N GLU A 118 -6.27 -9.46 14.16
CA GLU A 118 -7.04 -8.24 13.94
C GLU A 118 -6.28 -7.00 14.41
N GLN A 119 -5.64 -7.06 15.58
CA GLN A 119 -4.71 -6.02 16.04
C GLN A 119 -3.56 -5.82 15.06
N ARG A 120 -2.97 -6.90 14.57
CA ARG A 120 -1.90 -6.83 13.57
C ARG A 120 -2.41 -6.27 12.23
N LYS A 121 -3.65 -6.55 11.83
CA LYS A 121 -4.30 -5.97 10.65
C LYS A 121 -4.41 -4.46 10.77
N VAL A 122 -4.91 -3.97 11.92
CA VAL A 122 -5.02 -2.53 12.22
C VAL A 122 -3.64 -1.87 12.24
N GLN A 123 -2.64 -2.52 12.84
CA GLN A 123 -1.27 -2.01 12.85
C GLN A 123 -0.70 -1.89 11.43
N VAL A 124 -0.82 -2.92 10.59
CA VAL A 124 -0.33 -2.90 9.21
C VAL A 124 -1.09 -1.87 8.37
N GLN A 125 -2.40 -1.70 8.57
CA GLN A 125 -3.17 -0.65 7.90
C GLN A 125 -2.65 0.74 8.23
N LYS A 126 -2.33 1.00 9.50
CA LYS A 126 -1.72 2.25 9.93
C LYS A 126 -0.34 2.45 9.31
N GLU A 127 0.51 1.42 9.29
CA GLU A 127 1.82 1.48 8.61
C GLU A 127 1.69 1.79 7.11
N ILE A 128 0.68 1.23 6.42
CA ILE A 128 0.39 1.55 5.02
C ILE A 128 -0.05 3.00 4.85
N GLU A 129 -0.92 3.50 5.74
CA GLU A 129 -1.39 4.89 5.69
C GLU A 129 -0.26 5.89 5.94
N ASP A 130 0.61 5.61 6.90
CA ASP A 130 1.82 6.39 7.20
C ASP A 130 2.78 6.39 6.00
N LEU A 131 3.03 5.24 5.36
CA LEU A 131 3.85 5.14 4.15
C LEU A 131 3.24 5.92 2.97
N ARG A 132 1.92 5.85 2.77
CA ARG A 132 1.23 6.62 1.73
C ARG A 132 1.33 8.12 1.98
N ALA A 133 1.26 8.55 3.24
CA ALA A 133 1.46 9.94 3.61
C ALA A 133 2.90 10.40 3.34
N GLU A 134 3.90 9.58 3.67
CA GLU A 134 5.31 9.88 3.37
C GLU A 134 5.56 9.98 1.86
N ILE A 135 5.06 9.04 1.07
CA ILE A 135 5.15 9.07 -0.40
C ILE A 135 4.55 10.38 -0.93
N LYS A 136 3.35 10.75 -0.47
CA LYS A 136 2.69 11.98 -0.88
C LYS A 136 3.52 13.22 -0.52
N GLN A 137 4.09 13.25 0.69
CA GLN A 137 4.94 14.36 1.12
C GLN A 137 6.20 14.49 0.27
N GLN A 138 6.85 13.36 -0.07
CA GLN A 138 8.02 13.37 -0.95
C GLN A 138 7.65 13.84 -2.37
N GLN A 139 6.49 13.43 -2.88
CA GLN A 139 6.00 13.86 -4.19
C GLN A 139 5.69 15.36 -4.22
N ASP A 140 5.06 15.89 -3.17
CA ASP A 140 4.81 17.33 -3.02
C ASP A 140 6.12 18.13 -2.95
N PHE A 141 7.13 17.60 -2.25
CA PHE A 141 8.46 18.22 -2.20
C PHE A 141 9.11 18.28 -3.60
N ILE A 142 9.07 17.18 -4.35
CA ILE A 142 9.59 17.11 -5.72
C ILE A 142 8.86 18.08 -6.64
N ASN A 143 7.53 18.14 -6.56
CA ASN A 143 6.72 19.06 -7.37
C ASN A 143 7.06 20.52 -7.10
N ARG A 144 7.23 20.92 -5.83
CA ARG A 144 7.67 22.27 -5.46
C ARG A 144 9.07 22.58 -6.00
N HIS A 145 9.97 21.62 -5.91
CA HIS A 145 11.34 21.78 -6.40
C HIS A 145 11.36 21.97 -7.93
N MET A 146 10.59 21.18 -8.68
CA MET A 146 10.48 21.33 -10.14
C MET A 146 9.88 22.67 -10.54
N LEU A 147 8.83 23.13 -9.86
CA LEU A 147 8.23 24.44 -10.12
C LEU A 147 9.22 25.59 -9.90
N ASN A 148 9.97 25.55 -8.80
CA ASN A 148 10.98 26.57 -8.51
C ASN A 148 12.10 26.56 -9.58
N GLN A 149 12.55 25.38 -10.02
CA GLN A 149 13.52 25.30 -11.12
C GLN A 149 12.97 25.86 -12.44
N GLN A 150 11.69 25.63 -12.74
CA GLN A 150 11.06 26.16 -13.95
C GLN A 150 10.93 27.69 -13.89
N GLU A 151 10.65 28.25 -12.72
CA GLU A 151 10.62 29.70 -12.51
C GLU A 151 11.99 30.34 -12.70
N LEU A 152 13.05 29.75 -12.13
CA LEU A 152 14.43 30.19 -12.33
C LEU A 152 14.82 30.17 -13.82
N LEU A 153 14.48 29.09 -14.53
CA LEU A 153 14.75 28.97 -15.96
C LEU A 153 14.02 30.06 -16.76
N ASN A 154 12.76 30.34 -16.42
CA ASN A 154 11.99 31.40 -17.08
C ASN A 154 12.60 32.78 -16.83
N GLN A 155 13.07 33.06 -15.61
CA GLN A 155 13.77 34.32 -15.29
C GLN A 155 15.07 34.46 -16.08
N GLU A 156 15.87 33.38 -16.20
CA GLU A 156 17.09 33.37 -17.01
C GLU A 156 16.79 33.62 -18.49
N ILE A 157 15.76 32.97 -19.05
CA ILE A 157 15.33 33.19 -20.44
C ILE A 157 14.92 34.65 -20.65
N MET A 158 14.12 35.23 -19.75
CA MET A 158 13.73 36.64 -19.83
C MET A 158 14.94 37.58 -19.74
N ALA A 159 15.90 37.29 -18.86
CA ALA A 159 17.12 38.07 -18.74
C ALA A 159 17.97 38.02 -20.01
N ILE A 160 18.10 36.85 -20.65
CA ILE A 160 18.82 36.68 -21.92
C ILE A 160 18.11 37.43 -23.06
N GLN A 161 16.77 37.35 -23.13
CA GLN A 161 15.99 38.08 -24.13
C GLN A 161 16.15 39.60 -23.99
N ASN A 162 16.08 40.13 -22.77
CA ASN A 162 16.30 41.55 -22.52
C ASN A 162 17.73 41.97 -22.86
N ALA A 163 18.74 41.19 -22.45
CA ALA A 163 20.14 41.47 -22.77
C ALA A 163 20.40 41.49 -24.28
N SER A 164 19.80 40.55 -25.02
CA SER A 164 19.91 40.47 -26.48
C SER A 164 19.19 41.61 -27.20
N GLN A 165 18.03 42.07 -26.74
CA GLN A 165 17.37 43.27 -27.29
C GLN A 165 18.20 44.53 -27.07
N THR A 166 18.80 44.67 -25.88
CA THR A 166 19.65 45.83 -25.56
C THR A 166 20.89 45.86 -26.46
N THR A 167 21.51 44.71 -26.71
CA THR A 167 22.66 44.63 -27.64
C THR A 167 22.27 44.82 -29.11
N LYS A 168 21.11 44.32 -29.55
CA LYS A 168 20.65 44.51 -30.94
C LYS A 168 20.39 45.98 -31.26
N SER A 169 19.73 46.69 -30.34
CA SER A 169 19.42 48.12 -30.53
C SER A 169 20.67 49.03 -30.55
N SER A 170 21.74 48.69 -29.80
CA SER A 170 23.00 49.43 -29.87
C SER A 170 23.83 49.11 -31.12
N ILE A 171 23.85 47.84 -31.57
CA ILE A 171 24.69 47.41 -32.70
C ILE A 171 24.13 47.93 -34.04
N ASP A 172 22.82 47.92 -34.23
CA ASP A 172 22.19 48.46 -35.46
C ASP A 172 22.36 49.98 -35.60
N SER A 173 22.62 50.70 -34.49
CA SER A 173 22.88 52.15 -34.52
C SER A 173 24.35 52.51 -34.78
N GLU A 174 25.28 51.58 -34.58
CA GLU A 174 26.73 51.83 -34.67
C GLU A 174 27.41 51.21 -35.89
N THR A 175 26.67 50.45 -36.70
CA THR A 175 27.20 49.85 -37.94
C THR A 175 26.43 50.31 -39.19
N LYS A 176 27.16 50.47 -40.29
CA LYS A 176 26.65 50.74 -41.65
C LYS A 176 27.13 49.65 -42.58
N GLU A 177 26.38 49.37 -43.64
CA GLU A 177 26.76 48.40 -44.66
C GLU A 177 27.66 49.05 -45.73
N CYS A 178 28.73 48.38 -46.16
CA CYS A 178 29.59 48.87 -47.24
C CYS A 178 28.91 48.65 -48.61
N PRO A 179 28.72 49.68 -49.46
CA PRO A 179 28.03 49.53 -50.74
C PRO A 179 28.79 48.67 -51.75
N GLN A 180 30.10 48.49 -51.57
CA GLN A 180 30.95 47.76 -52.53
C GLN A 180 31.13 46.28 -52.17
N CYS A 181 31.05 45.91 -50.90
CA CYS A 181 31.26 44.52 -50.47
C CYS A 181 30.19 43.96 -49.51
N ALA A 182 29.13 44.73 -49.21
CA ALA A 182 28.01 44.35 -48.34
C ALA A 182 28.38 43.94 -46.90
N GLU A 183 29.60 44.25 -46.46
CA GLU A 183 30.05 43.95 -45.10
C GLU A 183 29.63 45.04 -44.11
N PHE A 184 29.22 44.64 -42.91
CA PHE A 184 28.88 45.56 -41.82
C PHE A 184 30.13 46.14 -41.18
N ILE A 185 30.26 47.47 -41.21
CA ILE A 185 31.39 48.23 -40.66
C ILE A 185 30.89 49.29 -39.69
N LYS A 186 31.75 49.79 -38.80
CA LYS A 186 31.37 50.86 -37.87
C LYS A 186 30.94 52.12 -38.63
N VAL A 187 29.85 52.78 -38.22
CA VAL A 187 29.32 54.02 -38.86
C VAL A 187 30.40 55.11 -38.98
N LYS A 188 31.25 55.25 -37.95
CA LYS A 188 32.36 56.23 -37.90
C LYS A 188 33.54 55.89 -38.82
N ALA A 189 33.56 54.72 -39.45
CA ALA A 189 34.66 54.34 -40.33
C ALA A 189 34.61 55.14 -41.64
N ARG A 190 35.73 55.80 -41.97
CA ARG A 190 35.93 56.50 -43.26
C ARG A 190 36.38 55.57 -44.38
N ILE A 191 36.90 54.39 -44.05
CA ILE A 191 37.42 53.41 -45.03
C ILE A 191 36.94 52.02 -44.63
N CYS A 192 36.48 51.23 -45.60
CA CYS A 192 36.07 49.84 -45.37
C CYS A 192 37.30 48.97 -45.11
N ARG A 193 37.35 48.26 -43.99
CA ARG A 193 38.49 47.37 -43.66
C ARG A 193 38.65 46.17 -44.59
N TYR A 194 37.61 45.82 -45.35
CA TYR A 194 37.56 44.60 -46.17
C TYR A 194 37.91 44.88 -47.63
N CYS A 195 37.34 45.93 -48.22
CA CYS A 195 37.53 46.28 -49.64
C CYS A 195 38.24 47.62 -49.85
N ASN A 196 38.62 48.31 -48.77
CA ASN A 196 39.27 49.64 -48.79
C ASN A 196 38.46 50.74 -49.49
N PHE A 197 37.14 50.55 -49.68
CA PHE A 197 36.25 51.60 -50.17
C PHE A 197 36.24 52.81 -49.22
N MET A 198 36.41 54.03 -49.76
CA MET A 198 36.36 55.26 -48.98
C MET A 198 34.92 55.79 -48.94
N PHE A 199 34.44 56.03 -47.73
CA PHE A 199 33.15 56.66 -47.46
C PHE A 199 33.44 58.15 -47.29
N ASP A 200 33.23 58.93 -48.35
CA ASP A 200 33.27 60.40 -48.30
C ASP A 200 32.12 61.00 -47.47
#